data_AF-A0A354Y1C4-F1
#
_entry.id   AF-A0A354Y1C4-F1
#
_cell.length_a   1.000
_cell.length_b   1.000
_cell.length_c   1.000
_cell.angle_alpha   90.00
_cell.angle_beta   90.00
_cell.angle_gamma   90.00
#
_symmetry.space_group_name_H-M   'P 1'
#
loop_
_entity.id
_entity.type
_entity.pdbx_description
1 polymer ?
#
loop_
_entity_poly.entity_id
_entity_poly.type
_entity_poly.pdbx_seq_one_letter_code
_entity_poly.pdbx_strand_id
1 'polypeptide(L)' 'RPLPIEKGQTISQPCTVAFQAELLQLKPGEKVLEIGTGSGYQAAVLCEMGADVYSIERYQELHLQAKETLNKLGYYPRL' A
#
# COMPACT_ATOMS: atom_id res chain seq x y z
N ARG A 1 -17.38 -2.78 0.77
CA ARG A 1 -17.44 -1.82 -0.37
C ARG A 1 -16.15 -0.99 -0.37
N PRO A 2 -15.63 -0.60 -1.55
CA PRO A 2 -14.53 0.37 -1.60
C PRO A 2 -14.98 1.70 -0.98
N LEU A 3 -14.05 2.44 -0.37
CA LEU A 3 -14.33 3.76 0.20
C LEU A 3 -13.63 4.83 -0.66
N PRO A 4 -14.26 5.99 -0.89
CA PRO A 4 -13.64 7.06 -1.64
C PRO A 4 -12.46 7.64 -0.87
N ILE A 5 -11.41 8.02 -1.60
CA ILE A 5 -10.28 8.82 -1.14
C ILE A 5 -10.10 10.02 -2.09
N GLU A 6 -9.08 10.83 -1.87
CA GLU A 6 -8.79 12.00 -2.70
C GLU A 6 -8.57 11.64 -4.18
N LYS A 7 -8.63 12.67 -5.05
CA LYS A 7 -8.47 12.54 -6.52
C LYS A 7 -9.45 11.55 -7.17
N GLY A 8 -10.61 11.34 -6.57
CA GLY A 8 -11.64 10.44 -7.09
C GLY A 8 -11.20 8.98 -7.12
N GLN A 9 -10.18 8.61 -6.36
CA GLN A 9 -9.75 7.22 -6.22
C GLN A 9 -10.56 6.53 -5.11
N THR A 10 -10.40 5.22 -4.98
CA THR A 10 -11.01 4.46 -3.90
C THR A 10 -10.01 3.49 -3.27
N ILE A 11 -10.10 3.30 -1.96
CA ILE A 11 -9.39 2.20 -1.28
C ILE A 11 -10.08 0.87 -1.60
N SER A 12 -9.27 -0.14 -1.94
CA SER A 12 -9.71 -1.52 -2.14
C SER A 12 -10.38 -2.08 -0.88
N GLN A 13 -11.30 -3.02 -1.07
CA GLN A 13 -11.94 -3.69 0.06
C GLN A 13 -10.90 -4.53 0.81
N PRO A 14 -10.97 -4.67 2.15
CA PRO A 14 -10.05 -5.51 2.90
C PRO A 14 -9.95 -6.95 2.37
N CYS A 15 -11.06 -7.53 1.92
CA CYS A 15 -11.06 -8.87 1.31
C CYS A 15 -10.27 -8.92 -0.01
N THR A 16 -10.31 -7.86 -0.82
CA THR A 16 -9.55 -7.78 -2.07
C THR A 16 -8.05 -7.68 -1.77
N VAL A 17 -7.66 -6.85 -0.80
CA VAL A 17 -6.26 -6.70 -0.35
C VAL A 17 -5.71 -8.02 0.18
N ALA A 18 -6.47 -8.70 1.05
CA ALA A 18 -6.08 -10.00 1.58
C ALA A 18 -5.92 -11.07 0.47
N PHE A 19 -6.85 -11.12 -0.47
CA PHE A 19 -6.79 -12.05 -1.60
C PHE A 19 -5.57 -11.79 -2.51
N GLN A 20 -5.29 -10.51 -2.80
CA GLN A 20 -4.10 -10.13 -3.58
C GLN A 20 -2.80 -10.49 -2.85
N ALA A 21 -2.74 -10.23 -1.54
CA ALA A 21 -1.59 -10.57 -0.71
C ALA A 21 -1.34 -12.08 -0.63
N GLU A 22 -2.40 -12.88 -0.50
CA GLU A 22 -2.31 -14.34 -0.49
C GLU A 22 -1.73 -14.90 -1.79
N LEU A 23 -2.19 -14.37 -2.93
CA LEU A 23 -1.75 -14.81 -4.26
C LEU A 23 -0.26 -14.52 -4.53
N LEU A 24 0.32 -13.51 -3.88
CA LEU A 24 1.75 -13.21 -4.02
C LEU A 24 2.65 -14.29 -3.43
N GLN A 25 2.13 -15.12 -2.50
CA GLN A 25 2.89 -16.14 -1.78
C GLN A 25 4.23 -15.60 -1.23
N LEU A 26 4.17 -14.35 -0.77
CA LEU A 26 5.33 -13.55 -0.40
C LEU A 26 6.09 -14.19 0.76
N LYS A 27 7.42 -14.20 0.65
CA LYS A 27 8.32 -14.56 1.75
C LYS A 27 8.94 -13.30 2.36
N PRO A 28 9.17 -13.28 3.69
CA PRO A 28 9.87 -12.17 4.33
C PRO A 28 11.22 -11.88 3.67
N GLY A 29 11.50 -10.60 3.43
CA GLY A 29 12.71 -10.11 2.76
C GLY A 29 12.63 -10.01 1.23
N GLU A 30 11.56 -10.49 0.60
CA GLU A 30 11.36 -10.31 -0.83
C GLU A 30 11.04 -8.84 -1.18
N LYS A 31 11.48 -8.41 -2.35
CA LYS A 31 11.24 -7.06 -2.87
C LYS A 31 9.93 -7.03 -3.64
N VAL A 32 9.07 -6.08 -3.31
CA VAL A 32 7.78 -5.89 -3.97
C VAL A 32 7.69 -4.49 -4.55
N LEU A 33 7.27 -4.40 -5.82
CA LEU A 33 6.87 -3.14 -6.44
C LEU A 33 5.34 -3.06 -6.46
N GLU A 34 4.79 -2.11 -5.72
CA GLU A 34 3.39 -1.72 -5.77
C GLU A 34 3.22 -0.54 -6.73
N ILE A 35 2.27 -0.66 -7.66
CA ILE A 35 1.91 0.41 -8.60
C ILE A 35 0.54 0.96 -8.19
N GLY A 36 0.54 2.21 -7.72
CA GLY A 36 -0.63 2.88 -7.16
C GLY A 36 -0.68 2.75 -5.64
N THR A 37 0.12 3.56 -4.93
CA THR A 37 0.11 3.61 -3.46
C THR A 37 -1.29 3.91 -2.92
N GLY A 38 -2.03 4.82 -3.55
CA GLY A 38 -3.37 5.22 -3.12
C GLY A 38 -3.37 5.69 -1.66
N SER A 39 -4.10 4.97 -0.79
CA SER A 39 -4.15 5.27 0.65
C SER A 39 -2.97 4.72 1.45
N GLY A 40 -2.09 3.90 0.85
CA GLY A 40 -1.01 3.19 1.52
C GLY A 40 -1.43 1.89 2.25
N TYR A 41 -2.71 1.49 2.20
CA TYR A 41 -3.18 0.34 2.96
C TYR A 41 -2.56 -0.99 2.52
N GLN A 42 -2.48 -1.24 1.21
CA GLN A 42 -1.85 -2.44 0.68
C GLN A 42 -0.33 -2.44 0.95
N ALA A 43 0.36 -1.29 0.79
CA ALA A 43 1.75 -1.13 1.21
C ALA A 43 1.98 -1.53 2.68
N ALA A 44 1.12 -1.08 3.60
CA ALA A 44 1.21 -1.45 5.01
C ALA A 44 1.05 -2.96 5.23
N VAL A 45 0.08 -3.59 4.56
CA VAL A 45 -0.11 -5.05 4.62
C VAL A 45 1.11 -5.80 4.10
N LEU A 46 1.70 -5.36 3.00
CA LEU A 46 2.93 -5.96 2.46
C LEU A 46 4.13 -5.78 3.41
N CYS A 47 4.25 -4.63 4.08
CA CYS A 47 5.25 -4.41 5.12
C CYS A 47 5.04 -5.36 6.32
N GLU A 48 3.81 -5.56 6.78
CA GLU A 48 3.48 -6.53 7.85
C GLU A 48 3.83 -7.97 7.47
N MET A 49 3.74 -8.31 6.19
CA MET A 49 4.18 -9.62 5.68
C MET A 49 5.71 -9.74 5.55
N GLY A 50 6.46 -8.67 5.84
CA GLY A 50 7.91 -8.65 5.86
C GLY A 50 8.58 -8.32 4.53
N ALA A 51 7.88 -7.74 3.54
CA ALA A 51 8.49 -7.32 2.27
C ALA A 51 9.34 -6.04 2.38
N ASP A 52 10.37 -5.93 1.53
CA ASP A 52 10.99 -4.64 1.16
C ASP A 52 10.13 -4.00 0.07
N VAL A 53 9.21 -3.14 0.47
CA VAL A 53 8.17 -2.57 -0.39
C VAL A 53 8.65 -1.27 -1.04
N TYR A 54 8.50 -1.21 -2.37
CA TYR A 54 8.63 -0.03 -3.20
C TYR A 54 7.24 0.30 -3.72
N SER A 55 6.77 1.52 -3.55
CA SER A 55 5.40 1.89 -3.95
C SER A 55 5.41 3.20 -4.70
N ILE A 56 4.75 3.24 -5.86
CA ILE A 56 4.69 4.42 -6.71
C ILE A 56 3.27 4.95 -6.82
N GLU A 57 3.13 6.28 -6.80
CA GLU A 57 1.85 6.96 -6.94
C GLU A 57 2.00 8.14 -7.91
N ARG A 58 1.04 8.26 -8.84
CA ARG A 58 1.08 9.30 -9.87
C ARG A 58 0.57 10.65 -9.36
N TYR A 59 -0.30 10.64 -8.36
CA TYR A 59 -0.85 11.86 -7.76
C TYR A 59 -0.01 12.27 -6.55
N GLN A 60 0.71 13.38 -6.69
CA GLN A 60 1.59 13.89 -5.63
C GLN A 60 0.90 14.06 -4.27
N GLU A 61 -0.36 14.52 -4.27
CA GLU A 61 -1.13 14.70 -3.02
C GLU A 61 -1.36 13.36 -2.30
N LEU A 62 -1.80 12.33 -3.04
CA LEU A 62 -1.98 10.98 -2.49
C LEU A 62 -0.65 10.38 -2.02
N HIS A 63 0.43 10.57 -2.79
CA HIS A 63 1.76 10.13 -2.39
C HIS A 63 2.16 10.71 -1.02
N LEU A 64 1.99 12.03 -0.83
CA LEU A 64 2.35 12.70 0.42
C LEU A 64 1.48 12.24 1.59
N GLN A 65 0.17 12.08 1.37
CA GLN A 65 -0.77 11.62 2.39
C GLN A 65 -0.52 10.16 2.81
N ALA A 66 -0.27 9.28 1.84
CA ALA A 66 0.09 7.89 2.11
C ALA A 66 1.40 7.83 2.90
N LYS A 67 2.43 8.57 2.49
CA LYS A 67 3.70 8.67 3.19
C LYS A 67 3.55 9.13 4.64
N GLU A 68 2.75 10.18 4.86
CA GLU A 68 2.49 10.69 6.21
C GLU A 68 1.77 9.64 7.07
N THR A 69 0.72 9.00 6.52
CA THR A 69 -0.05 7.97 7.22
C THR A 69 0.81 6.77 7.57
N LEU A 70 1.58 6.25 6.61
CA LEU A 70 2.46 5.10 6.79
C LEU A 70 3.52 5.39 7.86
N ASN A 71 4.19 6.54 7.79
CA ASN A 71 5.18 6.93 8.79
C ASN A 71 4.58 7.05 10.19
N LYS A 72 3.37 7.64 10.33
CA LYS A 72 2.67 7.73 11.63
C LYS A 72 2.36 6.35 12.22
N LEU A 73 2.12 5.36 11.37
CA LEU A 73 1.84 3.97 11.76
C LEU A 73 3.11 3.12 11.93
N GLY A 74 4.29 3.68 11.63
CA GLY A 74 5.58 2.97 11.76
C GLY A 74 5.96 2.12 10.53
N TYR A 75 5.29 2.31 9.39
CA TYR A 75 5.65 1.67 8.13
C TYR A 75 6.51 2.60 7.28
N TYR A 76 7.60 2.07 6.72
CA TYR A 76 8.57 2.85 5.94
C TYR A 76 8.86 2.24 4.57
N PRO A 77 7.84 2.03 3.71
CA PRO A 77 8.09 1.62 2.33
C PRO A 77 8.83 2.72 1.56
N ARG A 78 9.49 2.34 0.47
CA ARG A 78 10.18 3.26 -0.43
C ARG A 78 9.16 3.85 -1.40
N LEU A 79 8.70 5.05 -1.04
CA LEU A 79 7.78 5.89 -1.79
C LEU A 79 8.54 6.90 -2.65
#